data_AF-A0A0Q1AYZ9-F1
#
_entry.id   AF-A0A0Q1AYZ9-F1
#
_cell.length_a   1.000
_cell.length_b   1.000
_cell.length_c   1.000
_cell.angle_alpha   90.00
_cell.angle_beta   90.00
_cell.angle_gamma   90.00
#
_symmetry.space_group_name_H-M   'P 1'
#
loop_
_entity.id
_entity.type
_entity.pdbx_description
1 polymer ?
#
loop_
_entity_poly.entity_id
_entity_poly.type
_entity_poly.pdbx_seq_one_letter_code
_entity_poly.pdbx_strand_id
1 'polypeptide(L)'
;MKRILILFLIVIMALSCFAEEVVNKKPMKAAALSLFIPGGGQLYNEAYLKFGIIAALEGSLIGLTLYHHFKAEDYYSKYESTADELYYDKYTDYYYRKQNDLWWLGVTIFLSTIDAYVDAHLFNFEAEKRKIHLRFDGETIGLRYNF
;
A
#
# COMPACT_ATOMS: atom_id res chain seq x y z
N MET A 1 12.91 -27.79 10.57
CA MET A 1 13.30 -27.31 9.23
C MET A 1 12.35 -27.76 8.12
N LYS A 2 12.11 -29.07 7.92
CA LYS A 2 11.23 -29.57 6.85
C LYS A 2 9.78 -29.04 6.87
N ARG A 3 9.19 -28.81 8.05
CA ARG A 3 7.82 -28.25 8.19
C ARG A 3 7.72 -26.78 7.76
N ILE A 4 8.77 -25.99 7.98
CA ILE A 4 8.85 -24.59 7.55
C ILE A 4 9.00 -24.53 6.03
N LEU A 5 9.78 -25.44 5.45
CA LEU A 5 9.96 -25.56 4.00
C LEU A 5 8.64 -25.89 3.28
N ILE A 6 7.82 -26.78 3.87
CA ILE A 6 6.51 -27.17 3.31
C ILE A 6 5.52 -26.00 3.36
N LEU A 7 5.50 -25.23 4.46
CA LEU A 7 4.68 -24.01 4.55
C LEU A 7 5.11 -22.97 3.51
N PHE A 8 6.42 -22.79 3.31
CA PHE A 8 6.96 -21.88 2.29
C PHE A 8 6.58 -22.34 0.87
N LEU A 9 6.61 -23.64 0.59
CA LEU A 9 6.21 -24.22 -0.69
C LEU A 9 4.71 -24.08 -0.95
N ILE A 10 3.86 -24.25 0.08
CA ILE A 10 2.41 -24.06 -0.02
C ILE A 10 2.08 -22.59 -0.29
N VAL A 11 2.80 -21.65 0.35
CA VAL A 11 2.66 -20.21 0.08
C VAL A 11 3.07 -19.88 -1.36
N ILE A 12 4.17 -20.43 -1.87
CA ILE A 12 4.61 -20.26 -3.26
C ILE A 12 3.59 -20.86 -4.24
N MET A 13 3.03 -22.03 -3.94
CA MET A 13 2.06 -22.69 -4.80
C MET A 13 0.70 -21.98 -4.81
N ALA A 14 0.31 -21.37 -3.68
CA ALA A 14 -0.87 -20.51 -3.59
C ALA A 14 -0.69 -19.19 -4.37
N LEU A 15 0.54 -18.63 -4.41
CA LEU A 15 0.88 -17.46 -5.21
C LEU A 15 0.79 -17.74 -6.73
N SER A 16 1.07 -18.98 -7.16
CA SER A 16 1.01 -19.37 -8.58
C SER A 16 -0.40 -19.66 -9.12
N CYS A 17 -1.43 -19.66 -8.26
CA CYS A 17 -2.79 -20.07 -8.62
C CYS A 17 -3.69 -18.91 -9.10
N PHE A 18 -3.17 -17.68 -9.16
CA PHE A 18 -3.89 -16.55 -9.73
C PHE A 18 -3.77 -16.58 -11.27
N ALA A 19 -4.61 -17.41 -11.91
CA ALA A 19 -4.85 -17.30 -13.34
C ALA A 19 -5.61 -15.98 -13.61
N GLU A 20 -4.96 -15.07 -14.33
CA GLU A 20 -5.34 -13.67 -14.50
C GLU A 20 -6.52 -13.55 -15.49
N GLU A 21 -7.73 -13.30 -14.98
CA GLU A 21 -8.84 -12.83 -15.81
C GLU A 21 -8.65 -11.32 -16.04
N VAL A 22 -8.59 -10.88 -17.29
CA VAL A 22 -8.36 -9.47 -17.64
C VAL A 22 -9.62 -8.65 -17.32
N VAL A 23 -9.78 -8.30 -16.05
CA VAL A 23 -10.85 -7.42 -15.59
C VAL A 23 -10.36 -5.99 -15.67
N ASN A 24 -11.08 -5.15 -16.42
CA ASN A 24 -10.82 -3.70 -16.46
C ASN A 24 -10.88 -3.11 -15.04
N LYS A 25 -9.76 -2.55 -14.59
CA LYS A 25 -9.62 -1.92 -13.28
C LYS A 25 -10.20 -0.50 -13.34
N LYS A 26 -10.81 -0.04 -12.24
CA LYS A 26 -11.33 1.33 -12.13
C LYS A 26 -10.33 2.18 -11.33
N PRO A 27 -9.63 3.15 -11.94
CA PRO A 27 -8.62 3.96 -11.25
C PRO A 27 -9.14 4.66 -9.99
N MET A 28 -10.34 5.23 -10.05
CA MET A 28 -10.97 5.86 -8.89
C MET A 28 -11.27 4.88 -7.75
N LYS A 29 -11.53 3.60 -8.05
CA LYS A 29 -11.68 2.58 -6.99
C LYS A 29 -10.34 2.24 -6.36
N ALA A 30 -9.27 2.10 -7.14
CA ALA A 30 -7.93 1.86 -6.63
C ALA A 30 -7.47 3.00 -5.70
N ALA A 31 -7.72 4.25 -6.11
CA ALA A 31 -7.43 5.43 -5.31
C ALA A 31 -8.26 5.44 -4.01
N ALA A 32 -9.58 5.26 -4.09
CA ALA A 32 -10.44 5.23 -2.91
C ALA A 32 -10.04 4.13 -1.92
N LEU A 33 -9.66 2.95 -2.42
CA LEU A 33 -9.25 1.84 -1.57
C LEU A 33 -7.94 2.13 -0.85
N SER A 34 -6.97 2.78 -1.51
CA SER A 34 -5.70 3.20 -0.89
C SER A 34 -5.88 4.25 0.20
N LEU A 35 -6.92 5.08 0.09
CA LEU A 35 -7.19 6.13 1.08
C LEU A 35 -7.69 5.57 2.42
N PHE A 36 -8.46 4.48 2.38
CA PHE A 36 -9.14 3.93 3.57
C PHE A 36 -8.51 2.64 4.09
N ILE A 37 -7.85 1.86 3.23
CA ILE A 37 -7.26 0.57 3.57
C ILE A 37 -5.77 0.64 3.27
N PRO A 38 -4.90 0.35 4.26
CA PRO A 38 -3.47 0.31 4.02
C PRO A 38 -3.08 -0.63 2.87
N GLY A 39 -2.39 -0.11 1.87
CA GLY A 39 -2.03 -0.82 0.64
C GLY A 39 -3.22 -1.23 -0.24
N GLY A 40 -4.42 -0.71 0.01
CA GLY A 40 -5.66 -1.17 -0.58
C GLY A 40 -5.67 -1.13 -2.11
N GLY A 41 -5.21 -0.03 -2.72
CA GLY A 41 -5.14 0.07 -4.18
C GLY A 41 -4.10 -0.86 -4.79
N GLN A 42 -2.97 -1.11 -4.13
CA GLN A 42 -1.99 -2.10 -4.59
C GLN A 42 -2.56 -3.52 -4.56
N LEU A 43 -3.36 -3.86 -3.54
CA LEU A 43 -4.08 -5.13 -3.49
C LEU A 43 -5.11 -5.24 -4.62
N TYR A 44 -5.84 -4.17 -4.91
CA TYR A 44 -6.82 -4.13 -6.01
C TYR A 44 -6.17 -4.26 -7.40
N ASN A 45 -5.00 -3.67 -7.57
CA ASN A 45 -4.20 -3.76 -8.79
C ASN A 45 -3.39 -5.06 -8.89
N GLU A 46 -3.60 -6.01 -7.97
CA GLU A 46 -2.90 -7.31 -7.92
C GLU A 46 -1.36 -7.18 -7.80
N ALA A 47 -0.89 -6.02 -7.34
CA ALA A 47 0.51 -5.74 -7.10
C ALA A 47 0.91 -6.21 -5.69
N TYR A 48 0.88 -7.53 -5.46
CA TYR A 48 1.03 -8.12 -4.11
C TYR A 48 2.33 -7.75 -3.38
N LEU A 49 3.45 -7.65 -4.11
CA LEU A 49 4.71 -7.22 -3.52
C LEU A 49 4.66 -5.75 -3.07
N LYS A 50 4.11 -4.86 -3.91
CA LYS A 50 3.89 -3.45 -3.54
C LYS A 50 2.94 -3.35 -2.36
N PHE A 51 1.84 -4.12 -2.37
CA PHE A 51 0.89 -4.20 -1.27
C PHE A 51 1.60 -4.54 0.05
N GLY A 52 2.42 -5.59 0.07
CA GLY A 52 3.14 -5.99 1.28
C GLY A 52 4.04 -4.88 1.83
N ILE A 53 4.75 -4.16 0.96
CA ILE A 53 5.64 -3.06 1.35
C ILE A 53 4.84 -1.86 1.87
N ILE A 54 3.82 -1.42 1.13
CA ILE A 54 3.01 -0.25 1.46
C ILE A 54 2.20 -0.50 2.74
N ALA A 55 1.55 -1.66 2.86
CA ALA A 55 0.78 -2.00 4.05
C ALA A 55 1.68 -2.11 5.30
N ALA A 56 2.90 -2.63 5.16
CA ALA A 56 3.86 -2.64 6.26
C ALA A 56 4.31 -1.22 6.66
N LEU A 57 4.58 -0.35 5.69
CA LEU A 57 4.97 1.03 5.93
C LEU A 57 3.85 1.83 6.60
N GLU A 58 2.65 1.86 6.01
CA GLU A 58 1.47 2.55 6.54
C GLU A 58 1.07 1.98 7.90
N GLY A 59 1.07 0.64 8.04
CA GLY A 59 0.81 -0.03 9.31
C GLY A 59 1.81 0.33 10.41
N SER A 60 3.10 0.44 10.06
CA SER A 60 4.13 0.88 11.01
C SER A 60 3.92 2.31 11.48
N LEU A 61 3.59 3.24 10.57
CA LEU A 61 3.33 4.64 10.90
C LEU A 61 2.07 4.81 11.75
N ILE A 62 1.01 4.05 11.47
CA ILE A 62 -0.19 3.98 12.31
C ILE A 62 0.18 3.47 13.71
N GLY A 63 0.96 2.38 13.79
CA GLY A 63 1.43 1.82 15.05
C GLY A 63 2.25 2.82 15.88
N LEU A 64 3.19 3.52 15.25
CA LEU A 64 4.00 4.56 15.90
C LEU A 64 3.15 5.74 16.37
N THR A 65 2.20 6.19 15.54
CA THR A 65 1.25 7.25 15.89
C THR A 65 0.46 6.89 17.16
N LEU A 66 -0.09 5.66 17.22
CA LEU A 66 -0.83 5.19 18.39
C LEU A 66 0.07 5.08 19.62
N TYR A 67 1.27 4.51 19.45
CA TYR A 67 2.24 4.39 20.54
C TYR A 67 2.60 5.77 21.14
N HIS A 68 2.94 6.74 20.29
CA HIS A 68 3.28 8.09 20.75
C HIS A 68 2.08 8.82 21.33
N HIS A 69 0.87 8.59 20.81
CA HIS A 69 -0.36 9.13 21.38
C HIS A 69 -0.59 8.65 22.82
N PHE A 70 -0.56 7.34 23.07
CA PHE A 70 -0.75 6.79 24.41
C PHE A 70 0.37 7.21 25.38
N LYS A 71 1.61 7.33 24.89
CA LYS A 71 2.72 7.85 25.70
C LYS A 71 2.54 9.31 26.08
N ALA A 72 2.08 10.15 25.14
CA ALA A 72 1.78 11.54 25.45
C ALA A 72 0.70 11.62 26.54
N GLU A 73 -0.39 10.87 26.42
CA GLU A 73 -1.46 10.85 27.43
C GLU A 73 -0.98 10.38 28.81
N ASP A 74 -0.17 9.31 28.88
CA ASP A 74 0.41 8.81 30.13
C ASP A 74 1.29 9.87 30.82
N TYR A 75 2.12 10.59 30.05
CA TYR A 75 2.95 11.66 30.61
C TYR A 75 2.13 12.89 31.03
N TYR A 76 1.09 13.23 30.26
CA TYR A 76 0.20 14.32 30.62
C TYR A 76 -0.55 14.02 31.92
N SER A 77 -1.05 12.80 32.11
CA SER A 77 -1.71 12.37 33.35
C SER A 77 -0.78 12.40 34.57
N LYS A 78 0.50 12.03 34.38
CA LYS A 78 1.53 12.15 35.42
C LYS A 78 1.83 13.60 35.78
N TYR A 79 1.86 14.48 34.79
CA TYR A 79 1.99 15.91 35.04
C TYR A 79 0.82 16.46 35.86
N GLU A 80 -0.43 16.12 35.51
CA GLU A 80 -1.62 16.59 36.25
C GLU A 80 -1.61 16.16 37.73
N SER A 81 -1.05 14.99 38.03
CA SER A 81 -1.01 14.46 39.40
C SER A 81 0.17 14.95 40.25
N THR A 82 1.29 15.33 39.62
CA THR A 82 2.54 15.66 40.33
C THR A 82 2.95 17.13 40.20
N ALA A 83 2.44 17.83 39.18
CA ALA A 83 2.89 19.15 38.74
C ALA A 83 4.41 19.23 38.45
N ASP A 84 5.06 18.10 38.19
CA ASP A 84 6.48 18.04 37.82
C ASP A 84 6.66 18.34 36.33
N GLU A 85 7.36 19.44 36.04
CA GLU A 85 7.64 19.91 34.66
C GLU A 85 8.36 18.87 33.80
N LEU A 86 9.13 17.94 34.41
CA LEU A 86 9.77 16.86 33.67
C LEU A 86 8.76 15.97 32.91
N TYR A 87 7.57 15.78 33.46
CA TYR A 87 6.51 15.01 32.77
C TYR A 87 5.85 15.82 31.66
N TYR A 88 5.74 17.14 31.83
CA TYR A 88 5.24 18.03 30.78
C TYR A 88 6.18 18.03 29.56
N ASP A 89 7.50 18.13 29.79
CA ASP A 89 8.49 18.06 28.72
C ASP A 89 8.39 16.75 27.93
N LYS A 90 8.25 15.62 28.63
CA LYS A 90 8.05 14.31 27.97
C LYS A 90 6.74 14.26 27.19
N TYR A 91 5.65 14.78 27.74
CA TYR A 91 4.39 14.90 27.02
C TYR A 91 4.59 15.65 25.69
N THR A 92 5.26 16.81 25.72
CA THR A 92 5.46 17.61 24.51
C THR A 92 6.30 16.88 23.46
N ASP A 93 7.38 16.19 23.86
CA ASP A 93 8.21 15.38 22.94
C ASP A 93 7.37 14.30 22.23
N TYR A 94 6.60 13.51 22.99
CA TYR A 94 5.72 12.49 22.40
C TYR A 94 4.58 13.07 21.55
N TYR A 95 4.06 14.24 21.93
CA TYR A 95 3.08 14.96 21.13
C TYR A 95 3.64 15.37 19.76
N TYR A 96 4.86 15.92 19.71
CA TYR A 96 5.52 16.29 18.45
C TYR A 96 5.88 15.08 17.60
N ARG A 97 6.33 13.97 18.21
CA ARG A 97 6.58 12.71 17.50
C ARG A 97 5.31 12.17 16.83
N LYS A 98 4.19 12.12 17.56
CA LYS A 98 2.88 11.75 17.01
C LYS A 98 2.49 12.63 15.82
N GLN A 99 2.70 13.95 15.92
CA GLN A 99 2.38 14.87 14.83
C GLN A 99 3.25 14.63 13.59
N ASN A 100 4.54 14.38 13.79
CA ASN A 100 5.45 14.01 12.71
C ASN A 100 5.02 12.68 12.05
N ASP A 101 4.67 11.67 12.83
CA ASP A 101 4.22 10.38 12.30
C ASP A 101 2.93 10.51 11.48
N LEU A 102 1.98 11.34 11.94
CA LEU A 102 0.76 11.66 11.19
C LEU A 102 1.06 12.36 9.85
N TRP A 103 2.03 13.28 9.83
CA TRP A 103 2.48 13.92 8.60
C TRP A 103 3.07 12.91 7.62
N TRP A 104 3.96 12.04 8.09
CA TRP A 104 4.54 10.98 7.26
C TRP A 104 3.48 10.00 6.78
N LEU A 105 2.54 9.60 7.64
CA LEU A 105 1.41 8.73 7.27
C LEU A 105 0.56 9.36 6.16
N GLY A 106 0.21 10.65 6.30
CA GLY A 106 -0.54 11.38 5.29
C GLY A 106 0.18 11.44 3.93
N VAL A 107 1.49 11.73 3.95
CA VAL A 107 2.32 11.72 2.73
C VAL A 107 2.37 10.32 2.10
N THR A 108 2.56 9.27 2.90
CA THR A 108 2.59 7.89 2.41
C THR A 108 1.26 7.50 1.77
N ILE A 109 0.13 7.74 2.45
CA ILE A 109 -1.20 7.44 1.91
C ILE A 109 -1.46 8.21 0.60
N PHE A 110 -1.06 9.49 0.55
CA PHE A 110 -1.21 10.31 -0.66
C PHE A 110 -0.42 9.74 -1.84
N LEU A 111 0.87 9.43 -1.64
CA LEU A 111 1.72 8.86 -2.69
C LEU A 111 1.24 7.47 -3.12
N SER A 112 0.87 6.64 -2.15
CA SER A 112 0.29 5.30 -2.39
C SER A 112 -0.99 5.38 -3.21
N THR A 113 -1.86 6.36 -2.92
CA THR A 113 -3.11 6.59 -3.64
C THR A 113 -2.86 6.98 -5.10
N ILE A 114 -1.90 7.87 -5.35
CA ILE A 114 -1.54 8.27 -6.72
C ILE A 114 -0.90 7.10 -7.48
N ASP A 115 0.02 6.36 -6.84
CA ASP A 115 0.66 5.17 -7.44
C ASP A 115 -0.41 4.15 -7.85
N ALA A 116 -1.36 3.83 -6.96
CA ALA A 116 -2.44 2.91 -7.25
C ALA A 116 -3.39 3.42 -8.35
N TYR A 117 -3.67 4.72 -8.41
CA TYR A 117 -4.48 5.32 -9.47
C TYR A 117 -3.81 5.15 -10.84
N VAL A 118 -2.51 5.48 -10.93
CA VAL A 118 -1.74 5.37 -12.18
C VAL A 118 -1.58 3.91 -12.59
N ASP A 119 -1.24 3.02 -11.66
CA ASP A 119 -1.14 1.57 -11.91
C ASP A 119 -2.43 1.00 -12.50
N ALA A 120 -3.59 1.39 -11.96
CA ALA A 120 -4.88 0.95 -12.47
C ALA A 120 -5.15 1.46 -13.89
N HIS A 121 -4.68 2.66 -14.23
CA HIS A 121 -4.79 3.21 -15.58
C HIS A 121 -3.89 2.47 -16.57
N LEU A 122 -2.66 2.18 -16.17
CA LEU A 122 -1.69 1.43 -16.97
C LEU A 122 -2.08 -0.03 -17.16
N PHE A 123 -2.72 -0.66 -16.16
CA PHE A 123 -3.23 -2.02 -16.28
C PHE A 123 -4.21 -2.16 -17.46
N ASN A 124 -5.14 -1.21 -17.58
CA ASN A 124 -6.09 -1.19 -18.69
C ASN A 124 -5.40 -0.93 -20.04
N PHE A 125 -4.43 -0.01 -20.08
CA PHE A 125 -3.65 0.29 -21.28
C PHE A 125 -2.88 -0.94 -21.79
N GLU A 126 -2.17 -1.64 -20.91
CA GLU A 126 -1.43 -2.85 -21.29
C GLU A 126 -2.37 -4.00 -21.70
N ALA A 127 -3.53 -4.13 -21.03
CA ALA A 127 -4.57 -5.07 -21.43
C ALA A 127 -5.10 -4.80 -22.85
N GLU A 128 -5.28 -3.54 -23.22
CA GLU A 128 -5.74 -3.14 -24.56
C GLU A 128 -4.64 -3.33 -25.61
N LYS A 129 -3.41 -2.90 -25.31
CA LYS A 129 -2.23 -3.06 -26.18
C LYS A 129 -1.97 -4.53 -26.51
N ARG A 130 -2.16 -5.45 -25.56
CA ARG A 130 -2.01 -6.91 -25.79
C ARG A 130 -2.95 -7.48 -26.85
N LYS A 131 -4.04 -6.78 -27.20
CA LYS A 131 -4.94 -7.17 -28.30
C LYS A 131 -4.41 -6.80 -29.69
N ILE A 132 -3.39 -5.94 -29.74
CA ILE A 132 -2.80 -5.43 -30.99
C ILE A 132 -1.50 -6.19 -31.26
N HIS A 133 -1.42 -6.84 -32.42
CA HIS A 133 -0.23 -7.57 -32.86
C HIS A 133 0.22 -7.09 -34.23
N LEU A 134 1.53 -6.96 -34.42
CA LEU A 134 2.12 -6.74 -35.73
C LEU A 134 2.08 -8.05 -36.52
N ARG A 135 1.44 -8.02 -37.70
CA ARG A 135 1.42 -9.11 -38.66
C ARG A 135 2.39 -8.77 -39.78
N PHE A 136 3.39 -9.63 -39.96
CA PHE A 136 4.33 -9.55 -41.08
C PHE A 136 3.87 -10.53 -42.16
N ASP A 137 3.58 -10.03 -43.37
CA ASP A 137 3.14 -10.83 -44.52
C ASP A 137 3.95 -10.42 -45.75
N GLY A 138 4.99 -11.21 -46.07
CA GLY A 138 5.94 -10.90 -47.14
C GLY A 138 6.65 -9.55 -46.93
N GLU A 139 6.51 -8.64 -47.90
CA GLU A 139 7.05 -7.27 -47.86
C GLU A 139 6.14 -6.26 -47.13
N THR A 140 4.99 -6.70 -46.60
CA THR A 140 4.01 -5.80 -45.95
C THR A 140 3.96 -5.98 -44.44
N ILE A 141 3.86 -4.85 -43.73
CA ILE A 141 3.63 -4.79 -42.28
C ILE A 141 2.18 -4.37 -42.06
N GLY A 142 1.39 -5.23 -41.40
CA GLY A 142 -0.01 -4.96 -41.06
C GLY A 142 -0.26 -5.02 -39.55
N LEU A 143 -1.33 -4.37 -39.08
CA LEU A 143 -1.81 -4.47 -37.70
C LEU A 143 -2.98 -5.45 -37.63
N ARG A 144 -2.93 -6.42 -36.71
CA ARG A 144 -4.03 -7.33 -36.40
C ARG A 144 -4.55 -7.03 -35.00
N TYR A 145 -5.86 -6.79 -34.89
CA TYR A 145 -6.56 -6.63 -33.63
C TYR A 145 -7.39 -7.89 -33.34
N ASN A 146 -7.17 -8.52 -32.19
CA ASN A 146 -7.96 -9.65 -31.73
C ASN A 146 -9.09 -9.15 -30.82
N PHE A 147 -10.33 -9.44 -31.19
CA PHE A 147 -11.54 -9.10 -30.44
C PHE A 147 -11.69 -9.94 -29.18
#